data_AF-A0AAV1KF79-F1
#
_entry.id   AF-A0AAV1KF79-F1
#
_cell.length_a   1.000
_cell.length_b   1.000
_cell.length_c   1.000
_cell.angle_alpha   90.00
_cell.angle_beta   90.00
_cell.angle_gamma   90.00
#
_symmetry.space_group_name_H-M   'P 1'
#
loop_
_entity.id
_entity.type
_entity.pdbx_description
1 polymer ?
#
loop_
_entity_poly.entity_id
_entity_poly.type
_entity_poly.pdbx_seq_one_letter_code
_entity_poly.pdbx_strand_id
1 'polypeptide(L)'
;MARGKGFPSLEKVSAAPLALKNGEIGITVKAVGSSPAITTVVMGGPGSGPHTATAIASGTAVATATALTHGTGTSTATALASGSSVGTATAHSYDAGDATATVNTYDSATAEAIAHAYDTAVATATANASSSAVIKAEAIAKGKEVITETQNGP
;
A
#
# COMPACT_ATOMS: atom_id res chain seq x y z
N MET A 1 7.09 35.32 27.63
CA MET A 1 6.51 33.96 27.68
C MET A 1 5.79 33.69 26.36
N ALA A 2 5.68 32.41 25.96
CA ALA A 2 5.21 31.86 24.67
C ALA A 2 6.27 31.76 23.54
N ARG A 3 7.07 30.68 23.58
CA ARG A 3 7.77 30.16 22.39
C ARG A 3 6.76 29.28 21.64
N GLY A 4 6.34 29.71 20.45
CA GLY A 4 5.57 28.87 19.55
C GLY A 4 6.42 27.67 19.16
N LYS A 5 6.01 26.47 19.58
CA LYS A 5 6.65 25.23 19.12
C LYS A 5 6.28 25.07 17.65
N GLY A 6 7.23 25.34 16.76
CA GLY A 6 7.10 25.00 15.34
C GLY A 6 6.91 23.49 15.24
N PHE A 7 5.78 23.07 14.68
CA PHE A 7 5.61 21.69 14.22
C PHE A 7 6.71 21.43 13.18
N PRO A 8 7.43 20.29 13.25
CA PRO A 8 8.40 19.96 12.22
C PRO A 8 7.64 19.80 10.89
N SER A 9 8.05 20.53 9.85
CA SER A 9 7.49 20.40 8.51
C SER A 9 7.69 18.95 8.03
N LEU A 10 6.59 18.28 7.71
CA LEU A 10 6.60 16.98 7.05
C LEU A 10 7.15 17.16 5.63
N GLU A 11 8.30 16.57 5.32
CA GLU A 11 8.75 16.50 3.92
C GLU A 11 7.88 15.46 3.20
N LYS A 12 7.06 15.94 2.25
CA LYS A 12 6.22 15.08 1.43
C LYS A 12 7.07 14.46 0.32
N VAL A 13 7.50 13.23 0.49
CA VAL A 13 8.14 12.44 -0.57
C VAL A 13 7.04 11.75 -1.36
N SER A 14 6.49 12.46 -2.34
CA SER A 14 5.53 11.90 -3.30
C SER A 14 6.28 11.40 -4.52
N ALA A 15 6.23 10.10 -4.81
CA ALA A 15 6.39 9.70 -6.20
C ALA A 15 5.15 10.24 -6.94
N ALA A 16 5.34 10.96 -8.04
CA ALA A 16 4.20 11.43 -8.84
C ALA A 16 3.40 10.22 -9.34
N PRO A 17 2.05 10.29 -9.38
CA PRO A 17 1.25 9.24 -10.00
C PRO A 17 1.67 9.12 -11.47
N LEU A 18 2.27 7.99 -11.84
CA LEU A 18 2.58 7.69 -13.22
C LEU A 18 1.29 7.19 -13.88
N ALA A 19 0.61 8.08 -14.62
CA ALA A 19 -0.50 7.71 -15.48
C ALA A 19 0.06 7.15 -16.79
N LEU A 20 -0.14 5.87 -17.02
CA LEU A 20 0.41 5.15 -18.16
C LEU A 20 -0.50 5.23 -19.37
N LYS A 21 0.11 5.24 -20.56
CA LYS A 21 -0.63 5.15 -21.82
C LYS A 21 -0.92 3.68 -22.14
N ASN A 22 -2.05 3.44 -22.81
CA ASN A 22 -2.49 2.09 -23.22
C ASN A 22 -1.32 1.26 -23.79
N GLY A 23 -1.01 0.13 -23.15
CA GLY A 23 -0.04 -0.85 -23.63
C GLY A 23 1.30 -0.90 -22.89
N GLU A 24 1.51 -0.11 -21.83
CA GLU A 24 2.70 -0.26 -20.98
C GLU A 24 2.67 -1.57 -20.18
N ILE A 25 3.70 -2.39 -20.36
CA ILE A 25 3.83 -3.71 -19.72
C ILE A 25 4.62 -3.55 -18.42
N GLY A 26 3.95 -3.71 -17.28
CA GLY A 26 4.60 -4.01 -15.99
C GLY A 26 5.34 -2.84 -15.34
N ILE A 27 4.72 -2.14 -14.39
CA ILE A 27 5.33 -0.94 -13.78
C ILE A 27 5.46 -1.08 -12.27
N THR A 28 6.66 -0.79 -11.80
CA THR A 28 7.00 -0.75 -10.38
C THR A 28 7.41 0.66 -9.98
N VAL A 29 6.74 1.22 -8.98
CA VAL A 29 7.17 2.48 -8.35
C VAL A 29 7.50 2.24 -6.89
N LYS A 30 8.64 2.77 -6.48
CA LYS A 30 9.14 2.70 -5.11
C LYS A 30 9.50 4.09 -4.62
N ALA A 31 8.92 4.49 -3.49
CA ALA A 31 9.29 5.71 -2.80
C ALA A 31 9.79 5.38 -1.39
N VAL A 32 10.76 6.16 -0.91
CA VAL A 32 11.38 6.00 0.41
C VAL A 32 11.45 7.35 1.09
N GLY A 33 10.91 7.44 2.30
CA GLY A 33 10.95 8.65 3.13
C GLY A 33 11.51 8.36 4.51
N SER A 34 12.16 9.36 5.10
CA SER A 34 12.74 9.28 6.45
C SER A 34 12.25 10.45 7.29
N SER A 35 11.90 10.16 8.54
CA SER A 35 11.18 11.01 9.48
C SER A 35 11.58 12.50 9.52
N PRO A 36 10.60 13.43 9.60
CA PRO A 36 9.16 13.21 9.43
C PRO A 36 8.78 13.15 7.95
N ALA A 37 8.16 12.04 7.51
CA ALA A 37 7.89 11.81 6.09
C ALA A 37 6.48 11.27 5.81
N ILE A 38 5.89 11.75 4.72
CA ILE A 38 4.73 11.12 4.08
C ILE A 38 5.21 10.55 2.76
N THR A 39 5.24 9.22 2.67
CA THR A 39 5.59 8.48 1.47
C THR A 39 4.31 7.94 0.83
N THR A 40 3.97 8.46 -0.35
CA THR A 40 2.79 7.99 -1.09
C THR A 40 3.21 7.53 -2.48
N VAL A 41 2.75 6.34 -2.85
CA VAL A 41 2.86 5.79 -4.20
C VAL A 41 1.48 5.39 -4.69
N VAL A 42 1.06 5.96 -5.81
CA VAL A 42 -0.16 5.57 -6.50
C VAL A 42 0.21 5.16 -7.91
N MET A 43 -0.16 3.93 -8.24
CA MET A 43 0.03 3.33 -9.54
C MET A 43 -1.31 2.88 -10.09
N GLY A 44 -1.59 3.27 -11.34
CA GLY A 44 -2.68 2.66 -12.05
C GLY A 44 -2.78 3.09 -13.49
N GLY A 45 -3.35 2.21 -14.29
CA GLY A 45 -3.54 2.46 -15.71
C GLY A 45 -4.33 1.34 -16.40
N PRO A 46 -4.88 1.63 -17.58
CA PRO A 46 -5.40 0.61 -18.49
C PRO A 46 -4.23 -0.17 -19.13
N GLY A 47 -4.26 -1.50 -19.05
CA GLY A 47 -3.24 -2.31 -19.70
C GLY A 47 -3.18 -3.76 -19.21
N SER A 48 -2.68 -4.65 -20.07
CA SER A 48 -2.35 -6.03 -19.72
C SER A 48 -0.94 -6.08 -19.13
N GLY A 49 -0.82 -5.93 -17.80
CA GLY A 49 0.48 -5.99 -17.14
C GLY A 49 0.40 -5.81 -15.62
N PRO A 50 1.43 -6.26 -14.88
CA PRO A 50 1.46 -6.10 -13.44
C PRO A 50 1.68 -4.63 -13.02
N HIS A 51 0.89 -4.13 -12.08
CA HIS A 51 1.10 -2.82 -11.46
C HIS A 51 1.58 -3.02 -10.02
N THR A 52 2.76 -2.49 -9.70
CA THR A 52 3.36 -2.62 -8.37
C THR A 52 3.64 -1.24 -7.76
N ALA A 53 3.07 -0.97 -6.59
CA ALA A 53 3.31 0.22 -5.80
C ALA A 53 4.00 -0.16 -4.48
N THR A 54 5.13 0.47 -4.17
CA THR A 54 5.86 0.26 -2.91
C THR A 54 6.13 1.59 -2.22
N ALA A 55 5.56 1.79 -1.04
CA ALA A 55 5.85 2.93 -0.18
C ALA A 55 6.64 2.49 1.05
N ILE A 56 7.78 3.12 1.30
CA ILE A 56 8.61 2.84 2.47
C ILE A 56 8.77 4.13 3.27
N ALA A 57 8.49 4.08 4.57
CA ALA A 57 8.66 5.21 5.45
C ALA A 57 9.24 4.76 6.80
N SER A 58 10.02 5.62 7.46
CA SER A 58 10.65 5.32 8.75
C SER A 58 10.58 6.49 9.73
N GLY A 59 10.51 6.17 11.02
CA GLY A 59 10.37 7.07 12.16
C GLY A 59 8.92 7.50 12.41
N THR A 60 8.65 8.81 12.49
CA THR A 60 7.29 9.36 12.55
C THR A 60 6.79 9.58 11.12
N ALA A 61 6.10 8.59 10.55
CA ALA A 61 5.88 8.58 9.12
C ALA A 61 4.59 7.89 8.66
N VAL A 62 4.15 8.21 7.44
CA VAL A 62 3.01 7.56 6.78
C VAL A 62 3.49 6.92 5.49
N ALA A 63 3.27 5.63 5.32
CA ALA A 63 3.54 4.89 4.09
C ALA A 63 2.22 4.45 3.45
N THR A 64 1.90 5.00 2.28
CA THR A 64 0.70 4.66 1.52
C THR A 64 1.07 4.15 0.14
N ALA A 65 0.70 2.90 -0.16
CA ALA A 65 0.86 2.31 -1.48
C ALA A 65 -0.50 1.94 -2.08
N THR A 66 -0.73 2.34 -3.33
CA THR A 66 -1.96 2.01 -4.06
C THR A 66 -1.60 1.51 -5.45
N ALA A 67 -2.11 0.33 -5.81
CA ALA A 67 -1.96 -0.26 -7.15
C ALA A 67 -3.34 -0.59 -7.73
N LEU A 68 -3.63 -0.09 -8.93
CA LEU A 68 -4.90 -0.24 -9.63
C LEU A 68 -4.66 -0.76 -11.04
N THR A 69 -5.22 -1.91 -11.40
CA THR A 69 -5.16 -2.43 -12.78
C THR A 69 -6.57 -2.52 -13.37
N HIS A 70 -6.73 -1.95 -14.56
CA HIS A 70 -7.85 -2.29 -15.46
C HIS A 70 -7.28 -3.08 -16.64
N GLY A 71 -7.67 -4.34 -16.76
CA GLY A 71 -7.16 -5.31 -17.72
C GLY A 71 -6.63 -6.60 -17.07
N THR A 72 -6.10 -7.49 -17.90
CA THR A 72 -5.49 -8.75 -17.44
C THR A 72 -4.12 -8.46 -16.82
N GLY A 73 -4.05 -8.31 -15.50
CA GLY A 73 -2.78 -8.05 -14.82
C GLY A 73 -2.90 -7.96 -13.30
N THR A 74 -1.84 -8.34 -12.60
CA THR A 74 -1.81 -8.35 -11.13
C THR A 74 -1.61 -6.94 -10.58
N SER A 75 -2.38 -6.56 -9.56
CA SER A 75 -2.15 -5.33 -8.79
C SER A 75 -1.49 -5.68 -7.45
N THR A 76 -0.33 -5.11 -7.19
CA THR A 76 0.43 -5.35 -5.96
C THR A 76 0.72 -4.02 -5.26
N ALA A 77 0.25 -3.86 -4.04
CA ALA A 77 0.55 -2.70 -3.21
C ALA A 77 1.26 -3.14 -1.92
N THR A 78 2.39 -2.50 -1.63
CA THR A 78 3.19 -2.79 -0.44
C THR A 78 3.53 -1.52 0.31
N ALA A 79 3.11 -1.43 1.57
CA ALA A 79 3.52 -0.36 2.48
C ALA A 79 4.40 -0.94 3.60
N LEU A 80 5.61 -0.39 3.73
CA LEU A 80 6.52 -0.68 4.83
C LEU A 80 6.69 0.58 5.68
N ALA A 81 6.36 0.48 6.95
CA ALA A 81 6.50 1.58 7.90
C ALA A 81 7.23 1.11 9.17
N SER A 82 8.13 1.91 9.70
CA SER A 82 8.81 1.62 10.98
C SER A 82 8.81 2.83 11.91
N GLY A 83 8.72 2.58 13.21
CA GLY A 83 8.58 3.62 14.24
C GLY A 83 7.10 3.94 14.52
N SER A 84 6.82 5.16 14.97
CA SER A 84 5.44 5.65 15.14
C SER A 84 4.83 5.96 13.79
N SER A 85 4.24 4.95 13.14
CA SER A 85 3.99 5.02 11.69
C SER A 85 2.75 4.30 11.19
N VAL A 86 2.01 4.94 10.27
CA VAL A 86 0.82 4.37 9.63
C VAL A 86 1.20 3.74 8.31
N GLY A 87 0.84 2.47 8.13
CA GLY A 87 0.99 1.75 6.87
C GLY A 87 -0.36 1.46 6.23
N THR A 88 -0.52 1.83 4.96
CA THR A 88 -1.72 1.51 4.17
C THR A 88 -1.33 0.97 2.81
N ALA A 89 -1.82 -0.22 2.47
CA ALA A 89 -1.67 -0.80 1.15
C ALA A 89 -3.04 -1.11 0.55
N THR A 90 -3.24 -0.69 -0.69
CA THR A 90 -4.51 -0.90 -1.40
C THR A 90 -4.25 -1.43 -2.80
N ALA A 91 -4.78 -2.60 -3.12
CA ALA A 91 -4.70 -3.20 -4.43
C ALA A 91 -6.09 -3.44 -5.00
N HIS A 92 -6.35 -2.96 -6.21
CA HIS A 92 -7.59 -3.27 -6.94
C HIS A 92 -7.30 -3.79 -8.34
N SER A 93 -7.84 -4.96 -8.63
CA SER A 93 -7.91 -5.50 -9.99
C SER A 93 -9.37 -5.65 -10.41
N TYR A 94 -9.73 -4.98 -11.51
CA TYR A 94 -11.11 -4.89 -11.97
C TYR A 94 -11.51 -5.99 -12.96
N ASP A 95 -10.54 -6.64 -13.59
CA ASP A 95 -10.74 -7.71 -14.57
C ASP A 95 -9.99 -8.98 -14.11
N ALA A 96 -9.65 -9.90 -15.03
CA ALA A 96 -8.95 -11.14 -14.75
C ALA A 96 -7.48 -10.93 -14.31
N GLY A 97 -7.28 -10.49 -13.07
CA GLY A 97 -5.97 -10.29 -12.46
C GLY A 97 -6.04 -10.26 -10.94
N ASP A 98 -5.03 -10.82 -10.27
CA ASP A 98 -5.01 -10.90 -8.81
C ASP A 98 -4.76 -9.53 -8.16
N ALA A 99 -5.31 -9.32 -6.97
CA ALA A 99 -5.05 -8.15 -6.15
C ALA A 99 -4.34 -8.56 -4.87
N THR A 100 -3.14 -8.03 -4.63
CA THR A 100 -2.35 -8.29 -3.42
C THR A 100 -2.02 -6.98 -2.71
N ALA A 101 -2.46 -6.86 -1.46
CA ALA A 101 -2.11 -5.75 -0.59
C ALA A 101 -1.35 -6.28 0.63
N THR A 102 -0.19 -5.69 0.90
CA THR A 102 0.64 -6.06 2.04
C THR A 102 1.07 -4.83 2.82
N VAL A 103 0.82 -4.84 4.12
CA VAL A 103 1.34 -3.85 5.05
C VAL A 103 2.20 -4.53 6.09
N ASN A 104 3.41 -3.98 6.28
CA ASN A 104 4.28 -4.34 7.40
C ASN A 104 4.58 -3.06 8.20
N THR A 105 4.08 -2.97 9.42
CA THR A 105 4.44 -1.91 10.36
C THR A 105 5.29 -2.44 11.52
N TYR A 106 6.28 -1.67 11.93
CA TYR A 106 7.14 -2.01 13.06
C TYR A 106 7.04 -0.92 14.13
N ASP A 107 6.95 -1.32 15.40
CA ASP A 107 7.05 -0.50 16.62
C ASP A 107 5.76 0.12 17.18
N SER A 108 4.94 0.88 16.44
CA SER A 108 3.52 1.14 16.79
C SER A 108 2.89 2.12 15.79
N ALA A 109 2.09 1.60 14.85
CA ALA A 109 0.83 2.22 14.44
C ALA A 109 0.08 1.34 13.41
N THR A 110 -1.13 1.80 13.11
CA THR A 110 -2.14 1.17 12.27
C THR A 110 -1.57 0.55 11.00
N ALA A 111 -1.91 -0.71 10.76
CA ALA A 111 -1.60 -1.44 9.53
C ALA A 111 -2.92 -1.78 8.83
N GLU A 112 -3.14 -1.24 7.63
CA GLU A 112 -4.34 -1.53 6.84
C GLU A 112 -4.00 -2.04 5.44
N ALA A 113 -4.31 -3.31 5.17
CA ALA A 113 -4.19 -3.93 3.86
C ALA A 113 -5.58 -4.18 3.26
N ILE A 114 -5.82 -3.67 2.05
CA ILE A 114 -7.09 -3.86 1.33
C ILE A 114 -6.80 -4.38 -0.07
N ALA A 115 -7.34 -5.54 -0.41
CA ALA A 115 -7.19 -6.15 -1.73
C ALA A 115 -8.54 -6.51 -2.32
N HIS A 116 -8.97 -5.88 -3.42
CA HIS A 116 -10.19 -6.27 -4.11
C HIS A 116 -9.92 -6.75 -5.53
N ALA A 117 -10.47 -7.92 -5.87
CA ALA A 117 -10.40 -8.54 -7.18
C ALA A 117 -11.82 -8.82 -7.70
N TYR A 118 -12.24 -8.21 -8.81
CA TYR A 118 -13.65 -8.22 -9.22
C TYR A 118 -14.03 -9.27 -10.27
N ASP A 119 -13.08 -9.86 -10.99
CA ASP A 119 -13.34 -10.92 -11.98
C ASP A 119 -12.32 -12.07 -11.88
N THR A 120 -12.81 -13.27 -11.52
CA THR A 120 -12.09 -14.57 -11.60
C THR A 120 -10.63 -14.53 -11.11
N ALA A 121 -10.41 -13.83 -10.00
CA ALA A 121 -9.09 -13.47 -9.49
C ALA A 121 -9.00 -13.65 -7.97
N VAL A 122 -7.78 -13.80 -7.49
CA VAL A 122 -7.45 -13.93 -6.07
C VAL A 122 -7.30 -12.54 -5.46
N ALA A 123 -7.92 -12.34 -4.31
CA ALA A 123 -7.68 -11.18 -3.47
C ALA A 123 -6.92 -11.60 -2.21
N THR A 124 -5.75 -11.01 -2.00
CA THR A 124 -4.89 -11.30 -0.84
C THR A 124 -4.59 -10.02 -0.09
N ALA A 125 -5.04 -9.93 1.15
CA ALA A 125 -4.72 -8.84 2.06
C ALA A 125 -3.94 -9.36 3.27
N THR A 126 -2.73 -8.86 3.46
CA THR A 126 -1.87 -9.22 4.60
C THR A 126 -1.47 -7.97 5.35
N ALA A 127 -1.80 -7.90 6.63
CA ALA A 127 -1.38 -6.81 7.51
C ALA A 127 -0.62 -7.37 8.72
N ASN A 128 0.65 -6.98 8.84
CA ASN A 128 1.54 -7.41 9.90
C ASN A 128 1.99 -6.20 10.72
N ALA A 129 1.90 -6.30 12.05
CA ALA A 129 2.46 -5.31 12.96
C ALA A 129 3.20 -5.97 14.13
N SER A 130 4.35 -5.41 14.52
CA SER A 130 5.19 -6.00 15.58
C SER A 130 4.84 -5.58 17.01
N SER A 131 3.83 -4.74 17.23
CA SER A 131 3.37 -4.29 18.56
C SER A 131 1.91 -3.85 18.50
N SER A 132 1.35 -3.36 19.62
CA SER A 132 -0.03 -2.88 19.83
C SER A 132 -0.58 -1.91 18.76
N ALA A 133 -0.82 -2.43 17.56
CA ALA A 133 -1.30 -1.71 16.40
C ALA A 133 -2.74 -2.13 16.11
N VAL A 134 -3.51 -1.19 15.57
CA VAL A 134 -4.77 -1.53 14.92
C VAL A 134 -4.43 -2.19 13.59
N ILE A 135 -4.60 -3.50 13.50
CA ILE A 135 -4.40 -4.25 12.26
C ILE A 135 -5.75 -4.49 11.60
N LYS A 136 -5.83 -4.17 10.32
CA LYS A 136 -6.96 -4.54 9.46
C LYS A 136 -6.43 -5.12 8.15
N ALA A 137 -6.90 -6.31 7.80
CA ALA A 137 -6.75 -6.86 6.46
C ALA A 137 -8.15 -7.13 5.91
N GLU A 138 -8.39 -6.69 4.68
CA GLU A 138 -9.68 -6.85 3.99
C GLU A 138 -9.42 -7.32 2.57
N ALA A 139 -9.86 -8.54 2.26
CA ALA A 139 -9.82 -9.06 0.89
C ALA A 139 -11.23 -9.33 0.38
N ILE A 140 -11.50 -8.94 -0.87
CA ILE A 140 -12.78 -9.18 -1.54
C ILE A 140 -12.50 -9.74 -2.93
N ALA A 141 -12.99 -10.95 -3.22
CA ALA A 141 -12.90 -11.55 -4.55
C ALA A 141 -14.27 -12.04 -5.03
N LYS A 142 -14.58 -11.81 -6.31
CA LYS A 142 -15.73 -12.46 -6.98
C LYS A 142 -15.24 -13.66 -7.79
N GLY A 143 -15.35 -14.85 -7.21
CA GLY A 143 -15.36 -16.10 -7.98
C GLY A 143 -14.15 -17.04 -7.91
N LYS A 144 -13.05 -16.70 -7.22
CA LYS A 144 -11.94 -17.65 -6.98
C LYS A 144 -11.62 -17.85 -5.50
N GLU A 145 -10.96 -16.89 -4.87
CA GLU A 145 -10.40 -17.08 -3.53
C GLU A 145 -10.15 -15.74 -2.83
N VAL A 146 -10.43 -15.71 -1.53
CA VAL A 146 -10.20 -14.57 -0.64
C VAL A 146 -9.24 -15.01 0.45
N ILE A 147 -8.07 -14.36 0.51
CA ILE A 147 -7.03 -14.62 1.50
C ILE A 147 -6.88 -13.36 2.35
N THR A 148 -7.17 -13.49 3.64
CA THR A 148 -7.01 -12.39 4.61
C THR A 148 -6.12 -12.88 5.74
N GLU A 149 -5.01 -12.18 5.97
CA GLU A 149 -4.06 -12.52 7.01
C GLU A 149 -3.73 -11.29 7.85
N THR A 150 -3.91 -11.43 9.16
CA THR A 150 -3.50 -10.42 10.14
C THR A 150 -2.53 -11.07 11.10
N GLN A 151 -1.32 -10.51 11.24
CA GLN A 151 -0.33 -10.99 12.19
C GLN A 151 0.04 -9.86 13.15
N ASN A 152 -0.21 -10.08 14.45
CA ASN A 152 0.42 -9.31 15.51
C ASN A 152 1.67 -10.07 15.97
N GLY A 153 2.82 -9.39 16.00
CA GLY A 153 4.03 -9.92 16.61
C GLY A 153 3.83 -10.22 18.12
N PRO A 154 4.62 -11.16 18.68
CA PRO A 154 4.57 -11.51 20.09
C PRO A 154 4.96 -10.36 21.03
#